data_AF-A0A5Q0GA68-F1
#
_entry.id   AF-A0A5Q0GA68-F1
#
_cell.length_a   1.000
_cell.length_b   1.000
_cell.length_c   1.000
_cell.angle_alpha   90.00
_cell.angle_beta   90.00
_cell.angle_gamma   90.00
#
_symmetry.space_group_name_H-M   'P 1'
#
loop_
_entity.id
_entity.type
_entity.pdbx_description
1 polymer ?
#
loop_
_entity_poly.entity_id
_entity_poly.type
_entity_poly.pdbx_seq_one_letter_code
_entity_poly.pdbx_strand_id
1 'polypeptide(L)'
;MNKNTVKVVKNESFPPGDYVSSGFSTIQPDSCFPNMILGNRYDSLWFYLRRNIAHNFYVDQRRQEVGFVSRDEAHILYNTALKFQGKKALEIGCWMGWSACHLALGGVELDVIDPMLAEQLFNESVTESLKLAGVKESVNLIPGYSPQKVEEIANQFQRKWSLIFIDGHHEAPAPLNDAIICEQLAEPDALILFHDLASPDVGQGLDYLKEKGWNTMVYQTMQIMGVAWRGNVEPVIHQPDANIDWQLPPHLQDYVVSGVSQTVGKDRLGEILKTLQPYTLLSKAQLFSLYSHVKQAYAYLFWLPQMLIRRSLK
;
A
#
# COMPACT_ATOMS: atom_id res chain seq x y z
N MET A 1 -17.26 20.64 -23.63
CA MET A 1 -16.26 20.03 -22.73
C MET A 1 -16.53 20.53 -21.31
N ASN A 2 -17.22 19.73 -20.49
CA ASN A 2 -17.33 20.01 -19.07
C ASN A 2 -16.00 19.61 -18.42
N LYS A 3 -15.28 20.58 -17.85
CA LYS A 3 -14.13 20.31 -16.99
C LYS A 3 -14.66 19.65 -15.72
N ASN A 4 -14.63 18.32 -15.66
CA ASN A 4 -14.81 17.58 -14.41
C ASN A 4 -13.54 17.78 -13.58
N THR A 5 -13.37 18.97 -13.00
CA THR A 5 -12.29 19.21 -12.05
C THR A 5 -12.60 18.42 -10.78
N VAL A 6 -11.70 17.55 -10.34
CA VAL A 6 -11.80 16.86 -9.05
C VAL A 6 -12.00 17.92 -7.97
N LYS A 7 -13.15 17.88 -7.30
CA LYS A 7 -13.46 18.84 -6.24
C LYS A 7 -12.90 18.30 -4.93
N VAL A 8 -12.25 19.17 -4.17
CA VAL A 8 -12.03 18.91 -2.74
C VAL A 8 -13.41 18.89 -2.10
N VAL A 9 -13.80 17.74 -1.59
CA VAL A 9 -15.17 17.54 -1.11
C VAL A 9 -15.21 17.81 0.38
N LYS A 10 -15.86 18.91 0.78
CA LYS A 10 -16.29 19.11 2.17
C LYS A 10 -17.70 18.53 2.28
N ASN A 11 -17.84 17.36 2.91
CA ASN A 11 -19.10 16.76 3.38
C ASN A 11 -19.92 15.87 2.40
N GLU A 12 -19.30 15.13 1.47
CA GLU A 12 -19.99 13.95 0.92
C GLU A 12 -19.67 12.72 1.74
N SER A 13 -20.69 11.93 2.07
CA SER A 13 -20.52 10.62 2.69
C SER A 13 -19.93 9.67 1.66
N PHE A 14 -18.80 9.04 1.99
CA PHE A 14 -18.31 7.92 1.19
C PHE A 14 -19.32 6.75 1.20
N PRO A 15 -19.29 5.87 0.18
CA PRO A 15 -20.11 4.66 0.17
C PRO A 15 -19.94 3.85 1.47
N PRO A 16 -20.99 3.16 1.96
CA PRO A 16 -20.84 2.23 3.07
C PRO A 16 -19.71 1.23 2.80
N GLY A 17 -18.85 1.01 3.81
CA GLY A 17 -17.66 0.17 3.68
C GLY A 17 -16.39 0.91 3.27
N ASP A 18 -16.49 2.17 2.83
CA ASP A 18 -15.32 3.05 2.69
C ASP A 18 -15.01 3.72 4.03
N TYR A 19 -13.72 3.83 4.33
CA TYR A 19 -13.21 4.55 5.47
C TYR A 19 -12.16 5.56 5.00
N VAL A 20 -12.17 6.74 5.64
CA VAL A 20 -11.08 7.72 5.56
C VAL A 20 -10.84 8.22 6.98
N SER A 21 -9.57 8.22 7.37
CA SER A 21 -9.18 8.67 8.69
C SER A 21 -9.67 10.07 9.06
N SER A 22 -10.11 10.26 10.30
CA SER A 22 -10.60 11.57 10.74
C SER A 22 -9.47 12.60 10.74
N GLY A 23 -9.75 13.80 10.21
CA GLY A 23 -8.77 14.88 10.11
C GLY A 23 -8.00 14.90 8.79
N PHE A 24 -8.15 13.88 7.95
CA PHE A 24 -7.64 13.91 6.58
C PHE A 24 -8.46 14.85 5.69
N SER A 25 -7.76 15.51 4.77
CA SER A 25 -8.41 16.15 3.62
C SER A 25 -8.92 15.08 2.66
N THR A 26 -10.12 15.28 2.12
CA THR A 26 -10.85 14.29 1.33
C THR A 26 -11.01 14.71 -0.13
N ILE A 27 -10.81 13.74 -1.02
CA ILE A 27 -11.03 13.86 -2.47
C ILE A 27 -11.77 12.62 -2.98
N GLN A 28 -12.49 12.76 -4.10
CA GLN A 28 -13.23 11.69 -4.74
C GLN A 28 -13.03 11.74 -6.26
N PRO A 29 -11.89 11.23 -6.77
CA PRO A 29 -11.63 11.17 -8.20
C PRO A 29 -12.31 9.98 -8.88
N ASP A 30 -13.28 9.31 -8.24
CA ASP A 30 -13.98 8.12 -8.73
C ASP A 30 -14.50 8.26 -10.16
N SER A 31 -15.05 9.43 -10.51
CA SER A 31 -15.56 9.70 -11.87
C SER A 31 -14.47 9.66 -12.95
N CYS A 32 -13.20 9.76 -12.56
CA CYS A 32 -12.05 9.66 -13.46
C CYS A 32 -11.65 8.20 -13.73
N PHE A 33 -12.20 7.22 -12.99
CA PHE A 33 -11.88 5.80 -13.09
C PHE A 33 -13.14 4.99 -13.49
N PRO A 34 -13.60 5.10 -14.74
CA PRO A 34 -14.89 4.53 -15.17
C PRO A 34 -14.96 2.99 -15.14
N ASN A 35 -13.81 2.32 -15.05
CA ASN A 35 -13.73 0.85 -14.95
C ASN A 35 -13.63 0.36 -13.51
N MET A 36 -13.55 1.26 -12.51
CA MET A 36 -13.49 0.88 -11.10
C MET A 36 -14.87 0.43 -10.64
N ILE A 37 -14.93 -0.81 -10.12
CA ILE A 37 -16.15 -1.41 -9.59
C ILE A 37 -15.87 -2.02 -8.22
N LEU A 38 -16.93 -2.28 -7.45
CA LEU A 38 -16.81 -3.09 -6.24
C LEU A 38 -16.52 -4.54 -6.64
N GLY A 39 -15.34 -5.02 -6.27
CA GLY A 39 -14.89 -6.37 -6.51
C GLY A 39 -15.29 -7.35 -5.41
N ASN A 40 -15.06 -8.62 -5.69
CA ASN A 40 -15.20 -9.69 -4.70
C ASN A 40 -13.82 -10.07 -4.16
N ARG A 41 -13.60 -9.93 -2.85
CA ARG A 41 -12.32 -10.28 -2.18
C ARG A 41 -11.90 -11.75 -2.35
N TYR A 42 -12.83 -12.63 -2.70
CA TYR A 42 -12.54 -14.04 -2.97
C TYR A 42 -12.08 -14.33 -4.40
N ASP A 43 -12.20 -13.35 -5.31
CA ASP A 43 -11.71 -13.47 -6.68
C ASP A 43 -10.20 -13.17 -6.74
N SER A 44 -9.62 -12.50 -5.75
CA SER A 44 -8.16 -12.32 -5.68
C SER A 44 -7.45 -13.59 -5.19
N LEU A 45 -6.37 -13.96 -5.87
CA LEU A 45 -5.48 -15.07 -5.47
C LEU A 45 -4.40 -14.66 -4.47
N TRP A 46 -4.33 -13.38 -4.10
CA TRP A 46 -3.29 -12.92 -3.19
C TRP A 46 -3.44 -13.58 -1.81
N PHE A 47 -2.39 -14.29 -1.39
CA PHE A 47 -2.41 -15.09 -0.19
C PHE A 47 -2.48 -14.23 1.08
N TYR A 48 -1.87 -13.05 1.04
CA TYR A 48 -1.82 -12.12 2.16
C TYR A 48 -3.02 -11.16 2.22
N LEU A 49 -3.94 -11.23 1.24
CA LEU A 49 -5.16 -10.42 1.26
C LEU A 49 -5.96 -10.66 2.55
N ARG A 50 -6.05 -9.62 3.40
CA ARG A 50 -6.85 -9.60 4.65
C ARG A 50 -8.36 -9.56 4.40
N ARG A 51 -8.92 -10.66 3.90
CA ARG A 51 -10.34 -10.81 3.50
C ARG A 51 -11.37 -10.55 4.61
N ASN A 52 -10.95 -10.58 5.88
CA ASN A 52 -11.83 -10.33 7.03
C ASN A 52 -12.06 -8.84 7.32
N ILE A 53 -11.25 -7.93 6.75
CA ILE A 53 -11.42 -6.48 6.97
C ILE A 53 -12.56 -5.98 6.09
N ALA A 54 -13.64 -5.50 6.70
CA ALA A 54 -14.92 -5.17 6.05
C ALA A 54 -14.90 -3.89 5.19
N HIS A 55 -13.73 -3.44 4.76
CA HIS A 55 -13.60 -2.33 3.81
C HIS A 55 -13.90 -2.79 2.38
N ASN A 56 -14.37 -1.84 1.55
CA ASN A 56 -14.63 -2.11 0.14
C ASN A 56 -13.34 -2.48 -0.60
N PHE A 57 -13.44 -3.52 -1.44
CA PHE A 57 -12.37 -3.99 -2.29
C PHE A 57 -12.68 -3.57 -3.73
N TYR A 58 -12.10 -2.46 -4.17
CA TYR A 58 -12.30 -1.98 -5.53
C TYR A 58 -11.34 -2.67 -6.49
N VAL A 59 -11.83 -2.97 -7.69
CA VAL A 59 -11.07 -3.60 -8.78
C VAL A 59 -11.40 -2.92 -10.10
N ASP A 60 -10.54 -3.12 -11.10
CA ASP A 60 -10.86 -2.78 -12.48
C ASP A 60 -11.71 -3.92 -13.06
N GLN A 61 -12.86 -3.59 -13.65
CA GLN A 61 -13.79 -4.59 -14.17
C GLN A 61 -13.18 -5.53 -15.22
N ARG A 62 -12.09 -5.11 -15.89
CA ARG A 62 -11.35 -5.88 -16.90
C ARG A 62 -10.33 -6.84 -16.28
N ARG A 63 -9.98 -6.63 -15.00
CA ARG A 63 -8.97 -7.38 -14.22
C ARG A 63 -9.39 -7.44 -12.74
N GLN A 64 -10.37 -8.29 -12.44
CA GLN A 64 -11.02 -8.33 -11.11
C GLN A 64 -10.22 -9.06 -10.02
N GLU A 65 -9.09 -9.68 -10.36
CA GLU A 65 -8.26 -10.47 -9.43
C GLU A 65 -7.25 -9.59 -8.65
N VAL A 66 -7.02 -8.36 -9.13
CA VAL A 66 -6.09 -7.37 -8.54
C VAL A 66 -6.91 -6.19 -8.01
N GLY A 67 -6.63 -5.80 -6.77
CA GLY A 67 -7.31 -4.69 -6.11
C GLY A 67 -6.61 -3.36 -6.34
N PHE A 68 -7.38 -2.27 -6.31
CA PHE A 68 -6.84 -0.96 -6.02
C PHE A 68 -6.44 -0.88 -4.53
N VAL A 69 -5.52 0.02 -4.18
CA VAL A 69 -5.38 0.45 -2.79
C VAL A 69 -6.74 0.95 -2.28
N SER A 70 -7.09 0.59 -1.05
CA SER A 70 -8.39 0.92 -0.46
C SER A 70 -8.58 2.44 -0.35
N ARG A 71 -9.83 2.88 -0.12
CA ARG A 71 -10.14 4.31 0.06
C ARG A 71 -9.27 4.97 1.12
N ASP A 72 -9.05 4.26 2.22
CA ASP A 72 -8.26 4.73 3.36
C ASP A 72 -6.79 4.90 2.97
N GLU A 73 -6.22 3.87 2.34
CA GLU A 73 -4.84 3.86 1.84
C GLU A 73 -4.61 4.97 0.80
N ALA A 74 -5.54 5.15 -0.13
CA ALA A 74 -5.51 6.23 -1.11
C ALA A 74 -5.50 7.63 -0.44
N HIS A 75 -6.20 7.79 0.68
CA HIS A 75 -6.21 9.05 1.43
C HIS A 75 -4.96 9.23 2.30
N ILE A 76 -4.31 8.17 2.76
CA ILE A 76 -2.95 8.25 3.33
C ILE A 76 -1.97 8.78 2.27
N LEU A 77 -2.02 8.25 1.05
CA LEU A 77 -1.19 8.71 -0.07
C LEU A 77 -1.43 10.19 -0.37
N TYR A 78 -2.69 10.58 -0.56
CA TYR A 78 -3.07 11.98 -0.85
C TYR A 78 -2.61 12.94 0.24
N ASN A 79 -2.92 12.66 1.52
CA ASN A 79 -2.57 13.56 2.62
C ASN A 79 -1.07 13.58 2.90
N THR A 80 -0.35 12.50 2.59
CA THR A 80 1.11 12.52 2.62
C THR A 80 1.62 13.42 1.50
N ALA A 81 1.15 13.25 0.27
CA ALA A 81 1.55 14.06 -0.88
C ALA A 81 1.31 15.57 -0.68
N LEU A 82 0.24 15.97 0.02
CA LEU A 82 0.01 17.37 0.41
C LEU A 82 1.19 17.98 1.20
N LYS A 83 1.88 17.20 2.03
CA LYS A 83 3.08 17.66 2.77
C LYS A 83 4.31 17.82 1.87
N PHE A 84 4.28 17.25 0.67
CA PHE A 84 5.37 17.24 -0.32
C PHE A 84 5.01 18.01 -1.59
N GLN A 85 4.02 18.90 -1.55
CA GLN A 85 3.59 19.67 -2.72
C GLN A 85 4.78 20.37 -3.42
N GLY A 86 4.87 20.21 -4.74
CA GLY A 86 5.96 20.72 -5.57
C GLY A 86 7.29 19.96 -5.44
N LYS A 87 7.35 18.88 -4.66
CA LYS A 87 8.53 18.01 -4.57
C LYS A 87 8.44 16.86 -5.57
N LYS A 88 9.60 16.30 -5.90
CA LYS A 88 9.72 15.09 -6.69
C LYS A 88 9.27 13.88 -5.86
N ALA A 89 8.36 13.10 -6.42
CA ALA A 89 7.89 11.85 -5.86
C ALA A 89 8.09 10.69 -6.84
N LEU A 90 8.22 9.48 -6.29
CA LEU A 90 8.32 8.23 -7.03
C LEU A 90 7.20 7.29 -6.60
N GLU A 91 6.58 6.62 -7.56
CA GLU A 91 5.75 5.44 -7.35
C GLU A 91 6.32 4.26 -8.13
N ILE A 92 6.40 3.10 -7.47
CA ILE A 92 6.72 1.82 -8.08
C ILE A 92 5.47 0.96 -8.01
N GLY A 93 4.94 0.56 -9.18
CA GLY A 93 3.71 -0.22 -9.29
C GLY A 93 2.46 0.65 -9.12
N CYS A 94 1.91 1.14 -10.22
CA CYS A 94 0.68 1.95 -10.21
C CYS A 94 -0.55 1.17 -10.68
N TRP A 95 -0.35 0.04 -11.35
CA TRP A 95 -1.38 -0.76 -11.99
C TRP A 95 -2.31 0.09 -12.89
N MET A 96 -3.52 0.40 -12.43
CA MET A 96 -4.52 1.21 -13.15
C MET A 96 -4.53 2.70 -12.75
N GLY A 97 -3.56 3.15 -11.95
CA GLY A 97 -3.24 4.57 -11.72
C GLY A 97 -4.02 5.26 -10.58
N TRP A 98 -4.72 4.50 -9.73
CA TRP A 98 -5.51 5.05 -8.62
C TRP A 98 -4.65 5.74 -7.57
N SER A 99 -3.60 5.05 -7.08
CA SER A 99 -2.59 5.56 -6.17
C SER A 99 -1.82 6.74 -6.80
N ALA A 100 -1.37 6.59 -8.05
CA ALA A 100 -0.75 7.66 -8.83
C ALA A 100 -1.58 8.94 -8.87
N CYS A 101 -2.89 8.80 -9.11
CA CYS A 101 -3.82 9.93 -9.14
C CYS A 101 -3.92 10.61 -7.77
N HIS A 102 -3.98 9.86 -6.67
CA HIS A 102 -4.03 10.43 -5.32
C HIS A 102 -2.74 11.16 -4.94
N LEU A 103 -1.58 10.57 -5.25
CA LEU A 103 -0.28 11.23 -5.07
C LEU A 103 -0.24 12.54 -5.87
N ALA A 104 -0.55 12.49 -7.17
CA ALA A 104 -0.51 13.65 -8.05
C ALA A 104 -1.52 14.75 -7.68
N LEU A 105 -2.72 14.39 -7.21
CA LEU A 105 -3.70 15.35 -6.68
C LEU A 105 -3.22 16.04 -5.41
N GLY A 106 -2.31 15.41 -4.64
CA GLY A 106 -1.60 16.05 -3.53
C GLY A 106 -0.58 17.11 -3.97
N GLY A 107 -0.31 17.21 -5.29
CA GLY A 107 0.48 18.27 -5.88
C GLY A 107 1.98 17.98 -5.98
N VAL A 108 2.39 16.72 -5.89
CA VAL A 108 3.77 16.30 -6.16
C VAL A 108 4.03 16.21 -7.67
N GLU A 109 5.30 16.29 -8.05
CA GLU A 109 5.77 15.96 -9.39
C GLU A 109 6.19 14.48 -9.41
N LEU A 110 5.35 13.64 -10.00
CA LEU A 110 5.40 12.18 -9.82
C LEU A 110 6.06 11.49 -11.01
N ASP A 111 7.12 10.74 -10.75
CA ASP A 111 7.61 9.69 -11.64
C ASP A 111 6.94 8.36 -11.25
N VAL A 112 6.33 7.66 -12.20
CA VAL A 112 5.64 6.38 -11.98
C VAL A 112 6.31 5.30 -12.81
N ILE A 113 6.82 4.26 -12.16
CA ILE A 113 7.48 3.13 -12.79
C ILE A 113 6.63 1.88 -12.63
N ASP A 114 6.21 1.29 -13.74
CA ASP A 114 5.42 0.06 -13.75
C ASP A 114 5.62 -0.68 -15.08
N PRO A 115 5.92 -1.98 -15.10
CA PRO A 115 6.07 -2.74 -16.34
C PRO A 115 4.78 -2.80 -17.18
N MET A 116 3.60 -2.74 -16.56
CA MET A 116 2.31 -2.76 -17.24
C MET A 116 2.11 -1.55 -18.14
N LEU A 117 2.80 -0.44 -17.88
CA LEU A 117 2.75 0.75 -18.73
C LEU A 117 3.35 0.53 -20.14
N ALA A 118 4.04 -0.59 -20.37
CA ALA A 118 4.47 -1.00 -21.71
C ALA A 118 3.30 -1.53 -22.55
N GLU A 119 2.22 -1.99 -21.91
CA GLU A 119 1.00 -2.41 -22.58
C GLU A 119 0.13 -1.19 -22.91
N GLN A 120 -0.16 -0.98 -24.19
CA GLN A 120 -0.90 0.19 -24.68
C GLN A 120 -2.23 0.41 -23.93
N LEU A 121 -3.01 -0.65 -23.70
CA LEU A 121 -4.29 -0.55 -23.01
C LEU A 121 -4.18 -0.07 -21.56
N PHE A 122 -3.14 -0.47 -20.85
CA PHE A 122 -2.87 -0.03 -19.48
C PHE A 122 -2.40 1.43 -19.49
N ASN A 123 -1.43 1.75 -20.35
CA ASN A 123 -0.88 3.09 -20.48
C ASN A 123 -1.97 4.12 -20.82
N GLU A 124 -2.83 3.83 -21.80
CA GLU A 124 -3.94 4.69 -22.20
C GLU A 124 -4.98 4.85 -21.08
N SER A 125 -5.31 3.77 -20.37
CA SER A 125 -6.26 3.80 -19.26
C SER A 125 -5.76 4.68 -18.10
N VAL A 126 -4.50 4.53 -17.71
CA VAL A 126 -3.87 5.36 -16.67
C VAL A 126 -3.80 6.80 -17.14
N THR A 127 -3.32 7.02 -18.36
CA THR A 127 -3.19 8.37 -18.95
C THR A 127 -4.52 9.10 -18.98
N GLU A 128 -5.61 8.44 -19.41
CA GLU A 128 -6.92 9.07 -19.49
C GLU A 128 -7.48 9.39 -18.10
N SER A 129 -7.33 8.48 -17.14
CA SER A 129 -7.77 8.72 -15.76
C SER A 129 -7.07 9.94 -15.15
N LEU A 130 -5.75 10.07 -15.37
CA LEU A 130 -4.97 11.23 -14.92
C LEU A 130 -5.33 12.52 -15.67
N LYS A 131 -5.68 12.45 -16.96
CA LYS A 131 -6.17 13.61 -17.73
C LYS A 131 -7.52 14.08 -17.22
N LEU A 132 -8.46 13.16 -16.99
CA LEU A 132 -9.78 13.45 -16.42
C LEU A 132 -9.65 14.05 -15.02
N ALA A 133 -8.68 13.58 -14.22
CA ALA A 133 -8.38 14.16 -12.91
C ALA A 133 -7.66 15.52 -12.98
N GLY A 134 -7.16 15.93 -14.16
CA GLY A 134 -6.48 17.20 -14.37
C GLY A 134 -5.03 17.23 -13.89
N VAL A 135 -4.39 16.07 -13.67
CA VAL A 135 -3.05 15.94 -13.08
C VAL A 135 -2.03 15.29 -14.01
N LYS A 136 -2.40 14.93 -15.25
CA LYS A 136 -1.49 14.20 -16.17
C LYS A 136 -0.15 14.92 -16.42
N GLU A 137 -0.13 16.25 -16.42
CA GLU A 137 1.08 17.04 -16.68
C GLU A 137 2.10 16.97 -15.53
N SER A 138 1.66 16.66 -14.31
CA SER A 138 2.56 16.46 -13.16
C SER A 138 3.01 15.00 -13.01
N VAL A 139 2.60 14.11 -13.92
CA VAL A 139 2.89 12.68 -13.86
C VAL A 139 3.63 12.18 -15.09
N ASN A 140 4.81 11.64 -14.86
CA ASN A 140 5.63 10.98 -15.86
C ASN A 140 5.46 9.45 -15.75
N LEU A 141 4.85 8.83 -16.77
CA LEU A 141 4.59 7.38 -16.82
C LEU A 141 5.73 6.67 -17.53
N ILE A 142 6.44 5.80 -16.82
CA ILE A 142 7.68 5.17 -17.29
C ILE A 142 7.49 3.64 -17.29
N PRO A 143 7.46 2.99 -18.46
CA PRO A 143 7.43 1.54 -18.52
C PRO A 143 8.76 0.93 -18.08
N GLY A 144 8.73 0.02 -17.11
CA GLY A 144 9.91 -0.74 -16.71
C GLY A 144 9.81 -1.41 -15.34
N TYR A 145 10.77 -2.29 -15.06
CA TYR A 145 10.87 -3.02 -13.80
C TYR A 145 11.79 -2.31 -12.81
N SER A 146 11.38 -2.24 -11.55
CA SER A 146 12.25 -1.91 -10.42
C SER A 146 13.10 -3.12 -10.01
N PRO A 147 14.28 -2.90 -9.40
CA PRO A 147 14.91 -1.61 -9.09
C PRO A 147 15.63 -0.95 -10.27
N GLN A 148 15.92 -1.67 -11.36
CA GLN A 148 16.82 -1.20 -12.41
C GLN A 148 16.31 0.05 -13.12
N LYS A 149 14.99 0.13 -13.39
CA LYS A 149 14.41 1.32 -14.02
C LYS A 149 14.48 2.55 -13.10
N VAL A 150 14.40 2.36 -11.79
CA VAL A 150 14.54 3.45 -10.81
C VAL A 150 15.95 4.04 -10.90
N GLU A 151 16.97 3.18 -10.89
CA GLU A 151 18.37 3.59 -11.03
C GLU A 151 18.65 4.27 -12.37
N GLU A 152 18.13 3.73 -13.47
CA GLU A 152 18.29 4.31 -14.81
C GLU A 152 17.74 5.75 -14.88
N ILE A 153 16.52 5.96 -14.41
CA ILE A 153 15.87 7.28 -14.41
C ILE A 153 16.59 8.24 -13.47
N ALA A 154 17.02 7.78 -12.30
CA ALA A 154 17.82 8.59 -11.39
C ALA A 154 19.13 9.06 -12.01
N ASN A 155 19.85 8.17 -12.68
CA ASN A 155 21.11 8.51 -13.34
C ASN A 155 20.89 9.43 -14.55
N GLN A 156 19.90 9.12 -15.39
CA GLN A 156 19.60 9.89 -16.60
C GLN A 156 19.23 11.34 -16.27
N PHE A 157 18.43 11.55 -15.22
CA PHE A 157 17.90 12.87 -14.86
C PHE A 157 18.55 13.48 -13.63
N GLN A 158 19.60 12.86 -13.08
CA GLN A 158 20.25 13.23 -11.81
C GLN A 158 19.20 13.44 -10.70
N ARG A 159 18.27 12.48 -10.59
CA ARG A 159 17.05 12.58 -9.78
C ARG A 159 17.24 11.97 -8.40
N LYS A 160 16.64 12.62 -7.41
CA LYS A 160 16.31 12.07 -6.10
C LYS A 160 14.85 12.39 -5.79
N TRP A 161 14.27 11.64 -4.85
CA TRP A 161 12.87 11.78 -4.48
C TRP A 161 12.68 12.04 -2.99
N SER A 162 11.78 12.97 -2.67
CA SER A 162 11.42 13.29 -1.27
C SER A 162 10.28 12.41 -0.76
N LEU A 163 9.42 11.92 -1.66
CA LEU A 163 8.34 10.99 -1.35
C LEU A 163 8.43 9.78 -2.27
N ILE A 164 8.38 8.58 -1.71
CA ILE A 164 8.44 7.33 -2.47
C ILE A 164 7.30 6.44 -2.01
N PHE A 165 6.59 5.81 -2.95
CA PHE A 165 5.58 4.79 -2.68
C PHE A 165 5.93 3.50 -3.42
N ILE A 166 5.99 2.39 -2.68
CA ILE A 166 6.36 1.07 -3.19
C ILE A 166 5.14 0.15 -3.10
N ASP A 167 4.62 -0.23 -4.26
CA ASP A 167 3.54 -1.20 -4.48
C ASP A 167 3.80 -2.03 -5.75
N GLY A 168 5.08 -2.41 -5.93
CA GLY A 168 5.57 -3.16 -7.08
C GLY A 168 5.36 -4.68 -6.93
N HIS A 169 6.41 -5.44 -7.19
CA HIS A 169 6.35 -6.89 -7.05
C HIS A 169 6.40 -7.30 -5.57
N HIS A 170 5.43 -8.08 -5.10
CA HIS A 170 5.28 -8.39 -3.68
C HIS A 170 6.03 -9.64 -3.18
N GLU A 171 6.71 -10.38 -4.06
CA GLU A 171 7.46 -11.59 -3.69
C GLU A 171 8.94 -11.30 -3.45
N ALA A 172 9.53 -11.97 -2.46
CA ALA A 172 10.95 -11.85 -2.18
C ALA A 172 11.81 -12.26 -3.41
N PRO A 173 12.91 -11.54 -3.69
CA PRO A 173 13.49 -10.45 -2.91
C PRO A 173 13.08 -9.04 -3.39
N ALA A 174 12.06 -8.91 -4.23
CA ALA A 174 11.80 -7.65 -4.95
C ALA A 174 11.48 -6.46 -4.03
N PRO A 175 10.59 -6.56 -3.01
CA PRO A 175 10.31 -5.42 -2.13
C PRO A 175 11.56 -4.90 -1.38
N LEU A 176 12.44 -5.81 -0.96
CA LEU A 176 13.70 -5.45 -0.30
C LEU A 176 14.63 -4.71 -1.27
N ASN A 177 14.76 -5.20 -2.51
CA ASN A 177 15.59 -4.55 -3.52
C ASN A 177 15.07 -3.15 -3.87
N ASP A 178 13.75 -2.98 -3.93
CA ASP A 178 13.12 -1.68 -4.13
C ASP A 178 13.40 -0.73 -2.95
N ALA A 179 13.28 -1.21 -1.71
CA ALA A 179 13.64 -0.43 -0.53
C ALA A 179 15.12 0.02 -0.55
N ILE A 180 16.04 -0.88 -0.94
CA ILE A 180 17.48 -0.59 -1.03
C ILE A 180 17.76 0.51 -2.05
N ILE A 181 17.23 0.40 -3.28
CA ILE A 181 17.52 1.41 -4.31
C ILE A 181 16.85 2.75 -3.97
N CYS A 182 15.64 2.72 -3.40
CA CYS A 182 14.92 3.91 -2.99
C CYS A 182 15.61 4.64 -1.84
N GLU A 183 16.22 3.92 -0.89
CA GLU A 183 17.01 4.53 0.20
C GLU A 183 18.20 5.35 -0.34
N GLN A 184 18.94 4.77 -1.30
CA GLN A 184 20.11 5.39 -1.91
C GLN A 184 19.75 6.66 -2.70
N LEU A 185 18.56 6.68 -3.30
CA LEU A 185 18.07 7.74 -4.17
C LEU A 185 17.05 8.68 -3.49
N ALA A 186 16.78 8.46 -2.20
CA ALA A 186 15.97 9.35 -1.40
C ALA A 186 16.74 10.64 -1.08
N GLU A 187 16.01 11.75 -0.98
CA GLU A 187 16.53 13.00 -0.45
C GLU A 187 16.91 12.87 1.05
N PRO A 188 17.67 13.82 1.63
CA PRO A 188 17.95 13.85 3.06
C PRO A 188 16.69 13.96 3.92
N ASP A 189 15.70 14.71 3.44
CA ASP A 189 14.37 14.86 4.04
C ASP A 189 13.38 14.05 3.20
N ALA A 190 13.12 12.81 3.61
CA ALA A 190 12.40 11.86 2.77
C ALA A 190 11.49 10.91 3.55
N LEU A 191 10.46 10.44 2.86
CA LEU A 191 9.48 9.50 3.35
C LEU A 191 9.22 8.42 2.30
N ILE A 192 9.27 7.16 2.72
CA ILE A 192 9.00 5.96 1.91
C ILE A 192 7.79 5.23 2.46
N LEU A 193 6.78 5.01 1.63
CA LEU A 193 5.56 4.27 1.93
C LEU A 193 5.61 2.88 1.28
N PHE A 194 5.09 1.89 2.00
CA PHE A 194 4.94 0.51 1.52
C PHE A 194 3.47 0.14 1.55
N HIS A 195 2.97 -0.45 0.46
CA HIS A 195 1.68 -1.12 0.48
C HIS A 195 1.84 -2.60 0.90
N ASP A 196 0.73 -3.28 1.17
CA ASP A 196 0.69 -4.73 1.34
C ASP A 196 1.61 -5.34 2.41
N LEU A 197 1.84 -4.62 3.53
CA LEU A 197 2.65 -5.13 4.65
C LEU A 197 2.03 -6.34 5.37
N ALA A 198 0.79 -6.71 5.05
CA ALA A 198 0.28 -8.03 5.41
C ALA A 198 1.23 -9.16 4.96
N SER A 199 1.97 -8.96 3.86
CA SER A 199 3.04 -9.84 3.39
C SER A 199 4.35 -9.61 4.18
N PRO A 200 4.98 -10.68 4.72
CA PRO A 200 6.28 -10.57 5.36
C PRO A 200 7.39 -10.23 4.37
N ASP A 201 7.27 -10.60 3.09
CA ASP A 201 8.27 -10.29 2.06
C ASP A 201 8.32 -8.78 1.78
N VAL A 202 7.17 -8.11 1.82
CA VAL A 202 7.11 -6.65 1.76
C VAL A 202 7.63 -6.03 3.06
N GLY A 203 7.33 -6.66 4.21
CA GLY A 203 7.86 -6.29 5.52
C GLY A 203 9.39 -6.17 5.59
N GLN A 204 10.12 -7.02 4.86
CA GLN A 204 11.59 -6.97 4.81
C GLN A 204 12.13 -5.62 4.32
N GLY A 205 11.41 -4.94 3.42
CA GLY A 205 11.80 -3.61 2.95
C GLY A 205 11.71 -2.55 4.06
N LEU A 206 10.68 -2.63 4.90
CA LEU A 206 10.52 -1.73 6.05
C LEU A 206 11.53 -2.04 7.15
N ASP A 207 11.77 -3.33 7.44
CA ASP A 207 12.77 -3.79 8.40
C ASP A 207 14.17 -3.28 8.02
N TYR A 208 14.53 -3.38 6.73
CA TYR A 208 15.78 -2.84 6.22
C TYR A 208 15.96 -1.35 6.53
N LEU A 209 14.95 -0.52 6.27
CA LEU A 209 15.02 0.92 6.54
C LEU A 209 15.14 1.20 8.05
N LYS A 210 14.43 0.44 8.88
CA LYS A 210 14.54 0.51 10.35
C LYS A 210 15.97 0.21 10.81
N GLU A 211 16.61 -0.83 10.28
CA GLU A 211 18.00 -1.20 10.58
C GLU A 211 19.00 -0.13 10.09
N LYS A 212 18.67 0.61 9.03
CA LYS A 212 19.42 1.78 8.55
C LYS A 212 19.21 3.04 9.39
N GLY A 213 18.43 2.97 10.47
CA GLY A 213 18.20 4.08 11.38
C GLY A 213 17.10 5.05 10.92
N TRP A 214 16.27 4.67 9.95
CA TRP A 214 15.06 5.42 9.64
C TRP A 214 14.04 5.24 10.76
N ASN A 215 13.25 6.28 11.02
CA ASN A 215 12.06 6.12 11.84
C ASN A 215 11.03 5.31 11.06
N THR A 216 10.28 4.44 11.75
CA THR A 216 9.29 3.58 11.11
C THR A 216 8.00 3.47 11.91
N MET A 217 6.88 3.32 11.22
CA MET A 217 5.58 2.99 11.80
C MET A 217 4.68 2.31 10.78
N VAL A 218 3.55 1.78 11.22
CA VAL A 218 2.53 1.16 10.36
C VAL A 218 1.17 1.85 10.51
N TYR A 219 0.41 1.82 9.42
CA TYR A 219 -0.99 2.25 9.36
C TYR A 219 -1.89 1.01 9.34
N GLN A 220 -2.87 0.94 10.25
CA GLN A 220 -3.83 -0.17 10.25
C GLN A 220 -4.92 0.08 9.22
N THR A 221 -4.67 -0.40 8.01
CA THR A 221 -5.58 -0.33 6.85
C THR A 221 -5.96 -1.73 6.38
N MET A 222 -6.75 -1.84 5.31
CA MET A 222 -7.16 -3.13 4.74
C MET A 222 -5.97 -4.05 4.47
N GLN A 223 -4.86 -3.59 3.86
CA GLN A 223 -3.66 -4.41 3.64
C GLN A 223 -2.43 -4.00 4.47
N ILE A 224 -2.60 -3.04 5.38
CA ILE A 224 -1.53 -2.46 6.20
C ILE A 224 -0.52 -1.72 5.33
N MET A 225 -0.42 -0.41 5.53
CA MET A 225 0.65 0.36 4.93
C MET A 225 1.79 0.59 5.91
N GLY A 226 3.02 0.57 5.40
CA GLY A 226 4.22 0.94 6.13
C GLY A 226 4.66 2.34 5.81
N VAL A 227 5.35 2.99 6.75
CA VAL A 227 6.10 4.20 6.46
C VAL A 227 7.45 4.18 7.14
N ALA A 228 8.46 4.62 6.41
CA ALA A 228 9.77 4.98 6.92
C ALA A 228 10.06 6.45 6.60
N TRP A 229 10.67 7.19 7.51
CA TRP A 229 11.08 8.57 7.24
C TRP A 229 12.39 8.96 7.93
N ARG A 230 13.05 9.97 7.36
CA ARG A 230 14.27 10.60 7.91
C ARG A 230 14.26 12.10 7.65
N GLY A 231 15.12 12.82 8.36
CA GLY A 231 15.26 14.27 8.21
C GLY A 231 14.07 15.03 8.78
N ASN A 232 13.79 16.19 8.22
CA ASN A 232 12.76 17.13 8.71
C ASN A 232 11.41 16.94 8.00
N VAL A 233 10.92 15.71 7.97
CA VAL A 233 9.57 15.36 7.52
C VAL A 233 8.90 14.46 8.53
N GLU A 234 7.57 14.54 8.58
CA GLU A 234 6.78 13.71 9.47
C GLU A 234 5.64 13.05 8.70
N PRO A 235 5.35 11.77 8.96
CA PRO A 235 4.22 11.10 8.36
C PRO A 235 2.88 11.72 8.77
N VAL A 236 1.82 11.39 8.04
CA VAL A 236 0.45 11.75 8.46
C VAL A 236 0.06 10.91 9.68
N ILE A 237 -0.76 11.48 10.56
CA ILE A 237 -1.31 10.74 11.70
C ILE A 237 -2.64 10.15 11.26
N HIS A 238 -2.64 8.84 11.02
CA HIS A 238 -3.81 8.06 10.66
C HIS A 238 -4.41 7.44 11.92
N GLN A 239 -5.69 7.69 12.14
CA GLN A 239 -6.52 6.92 13.05
C GLN A 239 -7.12 5.72 12.29
N PRO A 240 -7.00 4.49 12.82
CA PRO A 240 -7.64 3.32 12.24
C PRO A 240 -9.17 3.35 12.39
N ASP A 241 -9.89 2.65 11.51
CA ASP A 241 -11.35 2.50 11.61
C ASP A 241 -11.75 1.84 12.94
N ALA A 242 -12.46 2.58 13.79
CA ALA A 242 -12.85 2.11 15.12
C ALA A 242 -13.85 0.94 15.09
N ASN A 243 -14.49 0.67 13.94
CA ASN A 243 -15.44 -0.44 13.78
C ASN A 243 -14.78 -1.76 13.43
N ILE A 244 -13.46 -1.78 13.21
CA ILE A 244 -12.70 -2.97 12.85
C ILE A 244 -11.89 -3.43 14.06
N ASP A 245 -11.99 -4.73 14.38
CA ASP A 245 -11.09 -5.38 15.33
C ASP A 245 -9.73 -5.63 14.68
N TRP A 246 -8.84 -4.65 14.81
CA TRP A 246 -7.54 -4.66 14.16
C TRP A 246 -6.58 -5.66 14.81
N GLN A 247 -6.00 -6.53 13.99
CA GLN A 247 -4.92 -7.44 14.39
C GLN A 247 -3.73 -7.24 13.47
N LEU A 248 -2.56 -6.94 14.05
CA LEU A 248 -1.31 -6.91 13.28
C LEU A 248 -0.82 -8.35 13.03
N PRO A 249 -0.30 -8.62 11.82
CA PRO A 249 0.44 -9.83 11.59
C PRO A 249 1.75 -9.79 12.39
N PRO A 250 2.36 -10.95 12.59
CA PRO A 250 3.41 -11.10 13.60
C PRO A 250 4.69 -10.33 13.37
N HIS A 251 5.14 -10.30 12.12
CA HIS A 251 6.33 -9.55 11.73
C HIS A 251 6.16 -8.04 11.93
N LEU A 252 4.94 -7.55 12.18
CA LEU A 252 4.66 -6.14 12.41
C LEU A 252 4.40 -5.77 13.87
N GLN A 253 4.41 -6.72 14.82
CA GLN A 253 4.00 -6.44 16.21
C GLN A 253 4.91 -5.45 16.95
N ASP A 254 6.18 -5.38 16.55
CA ASP A 254 7.17 -4.48 17.16
C ASP A 254 7.17 -3.08 16.51
N TYR A 255 6.22 -2.81 15.60
CA TYR A 255 6.04 -1.48 15.01
C TYR A 255 5.04 -0.65 15.80
N VAL A 256 5.31 0.66 15.85
CA VAL A 256 4.34 1.64 16.32
C VAL A 256 3.19 1.70 15.32
N VAL A 257 1.95 1.70 15.80
CA VAL A 257 0.75 1.90 14.98
C VAL A 257 0.35 3.37 15.04
N SER A 258 0.17 4.00 13.88
CA SER A 258 -0.30 5.38 13.81
C SER A 258 -1.65 5.57 14.52
N GLY A 259 -1.82 6.70 15.21
CA GLY A 259 -3.07 7.07 15.87
C GLY A 259 -3.49 6.21 17.07
N VAL A 260 -2.70 5.19 17.45
CA VAL A 260 -3.00 4.32 18.59
C VAL A 260 -1.97 4.55 19.69
N SER A 261 -2.43 4.97 20.87
CA SER A 261 -1.59 4.95 22.08
C SER A 261 -1.29 3.49 22.42
N GLN A 262 -0.01 3.13 22.63
CA GLN A 262 0.40 1.76 22.96
C GLN A 262 -0.27 1.27 24.25
N THR A 263 -1.48 0.71 24.14
CA THR A 263 -2.05 -0.14 25.17
C THR A 263 -1.41 -1.51 24.99
N VAL A 264 -0.62 -1.92 25.98
CA VAL A 264 -0.02 -3.25 26.09
C VAL A 264 -1.14 -4.29 26.03
N GLY A 265 -1.45 -4.78 24.83
CA GLY A 265 -2.36 -5.91 24.64
C GLY A 265 -1.78 -7.12 25.35
N LYS A 266 -2.61 -7.88 26.08
CA LYS A 266 -2.19 -9.15 26.67
C LYS A 266 -1.62 -10.05 25.58
N ASP A 267 -0.32 -10.35 25.69
CA ASP A 267 0.44 -11.19 24.77
C ASP A 267 0.04 -12.68 24.90
N ARG A 268 -1.23 -13.00 24.55
CA ARG A 268 -1.75 -14.37 24.54
C ARG A 268 -0.89 -15.30 23.68
N LEU A 269 -0.27 -14.76 22.65
CA LEU A 269 0.58 -15.53 21.75
C LEU A 269 1.96 -15.76 22.38
N GLY A 270 2.53 -14.80 23.09
CA GLY A 270 3.69 -15.00 23.94
C GLY A 270 3.46 -16.00 25.06
N GLU A 271 2.24 -16.10 25.61
CA GLU A 271 1.86 -17.16 26.55
C GLU A 271 1.88 -18.54 25.89
N ILE A 272 1.30 -18.68 24.69
CA ILE A 272 1.35 -19.92 23.90
C ILE A 272 2.79 -20.28 23.52
N LEU A 273 3.58 -19.31 23.05
CA LEU A 273 4.96 -19.51 22.64
C LEU A 273 5.87 -19.87 23.82
N LYS A 274 5.68 -19.26 24.99
CA LYS A 274 6.35 -19.66 26.24
C LYS A 274 6.03 -21.11 26.61
N THR A 275 4.80 -21.55 26.37
CA THR A 275 4.38 -22.93 26.63
C THR A 275 5.06 -23.93 25.69
N LEU A 276 5.31 -23.53 24.43
CA LEU A 276 5.91 -24.38 23.40
C LEU A 276 7.45 -24.37 23.41
N GLN A 277 8.08 -23.33 23.94
CA GLN A 277 9.54 -23.13 23.94
C GLN A 277 10.35 -24.31 24.51
N PRO A 278 9.92 -25.02 25.58
CA PRO A 278 10.67 -26.18 26.09
C PRO A 278 10.68 -27.39 25.15
N TYR A 279 9.79 -27.43 24.15
CA TYR A 279 9.54 -28.61 23.32
C TYR A 279 10.07 -28.45 21.89
N THR A 280 10.89 -27.43 21.63
CA THR A 280 11.34 -27.08 20.28
C THR A 280 12.70 -26.39 20.32
N LEU A 281 13.48 -26.56 19.24
CA LEU A 281 14.74 -25.84 19.03
C LEU A 281 14.56 -24.56 18.20
N LEU A 282 13.33 -24.30 17.75
CA LEU A 282 13.01 -23.11 16.97
C LEU A 282 13.10 -21.87 17.85
N SER A 283 13.70 -20.81 17.31
CA SER A 283 13.71 -19.50 17.97
C SER A 283 12.28 -18.98 18.12
N LYS A 284 12.08 -18.02 19.03
CA LYS A 284 10.75 -17.38 19.20
C LYS A 284 10.23 -16.83 17.86
N ALA A 285 11.09 -16.22 17.05
CA ALA A 285 10.76 -15.74 15.72
C ALA A 285 10.36 -16.88 14.76
N GLN A 286 11.05 -18.01 14.79
CA GLN A 286 10.74 -19.17 13.95
C GLN A 286 9.43 -19.86 14.36
N LEU A 287 9.18 -20.06 15.66
CA LEU A 287 7.91 -20.60 16.15
C LEU A 287 6.73 -19.71 15.78
N PHE A 288 6.94 -18.40 15.88
CA PHE A 288 5.93 -17.43 15.50
C PHE A 288 5.68 -17.47 13.99
N SER A 289 6.74 -17.39 13.19
CA SER A 289 6.64 -17.52 11.73
C SER A 289 5.86 -18.79 11.37
N LEU A 290 6.19 -19.94 11.96
CA LEU A 290 5.46 -21.18 11.76
C LEU A 290 3.97 -21.08 12.14
N TYR A 291 3.64 -20.56 13.33
CA TYR A 291 2.25 -20.36 13.75
C TYR A 291 1.48 -19.44 12.78
N SER A 292 2.13 -18.40 12.26
CA SER A 292 1.56 -17.46 11.29
C SER A 292 1.23 -18.15 9.98
N HIS A 293 2.21 -18.89 9.43
CA HIS A 293 2.04 -19.67 8.21
C HIS A 293 0.95 -20.74 8.38
N VAL A 294 0.87 -21.39 9.55
CA VAL A 294 -0.18 -22.39 9.85
C VAL A 294 -1.56 -21.73 9.98
N LYS A 295 -1.69 -20.62 10.72
CA LYS A 295 -2.97 -19.90 10.86
C LYS A 295 -3.44 -19.37 9.50
N GLN A 296 -2.51 -18.92 8.67
CA GLN A 296 -2.78 -18.42 7.33
C GLN A 296 -3.08 -19.53 6.34
N ALA A 297 -2.38 -20.66 6.39
CA ALA A 297 -2.70 -21.86 5.63
C ALA A 297 -4.07 -22.42 6.05
N TYR A 298 -4.40 -22.39 7.34
CA TYR A 298 -5.73 -22.74 7.83
C TYR A 298 -6.80 -21.79 7.29
N ALA A 299 -6.57 -20.48 7.33
CA ALA A 299 -7.48 -19.51 6.72
C ALA A 299 -7.62 -19.77 5.21
N TYR A 300 -6.53 -20.00 4.49
CA TYR A 300 -6.55 -20.33 3.07
C TYR A 300 -7.33 -21.61 2.80
N LEU A 301 -7.06 -22.71 3.51
CA LEU A 301 -7.80 -23.97 3.39
C LEU A 301 -9.27 -23.82 3.76
N PHE A 302 -9.60 -22.94 4.71
CA PHE A 302 -10.97 -22.61 5.07
C PHE A 302 -11.71 -21.87 3.95
N TRP A 303 -11.02 -20.95 3.27
CA TRP A 303 -11.58 -20.15 2.17
C TRP A 303 -11.48 -20.82 0.79
N LEU A 304 -10.57 -21.78 0.61
CA LEU A 304 -10.29 -22.47 -0.66
C LEU A 304 -11.54 -23.13 -1.27
N PRO A 305 -12.44 -23.80 -0.51
CA PRO A 305 -13.69 -24.30 -1.07
C PRO A 305 -14.55 -23.18 -1.68
N GLN A 306 -14.62 -22.00 -1.05
CA GLN A 306 -15.39 -20.87 -1.55
C GLN A 306 -14.77 -20.28 -2.83
N MET A 307 -13.43 -20.27 -2.92
CA MET A 307 -12.71 -19.87 -4.13
C MET A 307 -12.95 -20.84 -5.30
N LEU A 308 -12.96 -22.15 -5.01
CA LEU A 308 -13.13 -23.19 -6.02
C LEU A 308 -14.59 -23.32 -6.52
N ILE A 309 -15.58 -23.24 -5.63
CA ILE A 309 -17.01 -23.36 -5.99
C ILE A 309 -17.45 -22.29 -6.99
N ARG A 310 -16.90 -21.06 -6.91
CA ARG A 310 -17.25 -19.99 -7.84
C ARG A 310 -16.61 -20.13 -9.21
N ARG A 311 -15.45 -20.79 -9.32
CA ARG A 311 -14.83 -21.07 -10.62
C ARG A 311 -15.62 -22.09 -11.45
N SER A 312 -16.37 -23.00 -10.82
CA SER A 312 -17.27 -23.91 -11.54
C SER A 312 -18.57 -23.27 -12.05
N LEU A 313 -18.82 -21.99 -11.73
CA LEU A 313 -20.04 -21.26 -12.08
C LEU A 313 -19.79 -20.09 -13.07
N LYS A 314 -18.57 -19.95 -13.61
CA LYS A 314 -18.23 -19.01 -14.68
C LYS A 314 -17.95 -19.76 -15.97
#